data_AF-A0A519UKA1-F1
#
_entry.id   AF-A0A519UKA1-F1
#
_cell.length_a   1.000
_cell.length_b   1.000
_cell.length_c   1.000
_cell.angle_alpha   90.00
_cell.angle_beta   90.00
_cell.angle_gamma   90.00
#
_symmetry.space_group_name_H-M   'P 1'
#
loop_
_entity.id
_entity.type
_entity.pdbx_description
1 polymer ?
#
loop_
_entity_poly.entity_id
_entity_poly.type
_entity_poly.pdbx_seq_one_letter_code
_entity_poly.pdbx_strand_id
1 'polypeptide(L)'
;MNNEEKLLELEFQNALLLRNFEIDLFWKRAWFYGALLIGISVAYYELKKTTQPIVPVVCLSFIATLIALSQSLISRGSKYWQERWEYITKNRESALKIELTKNRQFEKEHEQYYIHAAILEKGENILTRSHRFSVSKLTFLICDLISICFFLVWIIDTFEILPINKQVDWSFTGKISIFYISIFTYLILFWRKGKVVGKETLSRKKNLDYERLREDYIANKVSEL
;
A
#
# COMPACT_ATOMS: atom_id res chain seq x y z
N MET A 1 -21.08 -25.75 23.72
CA MET A 1 -19.92 -25.21 23.00
C MET A 1 -18.70 -25.41 23.90
N ASN A 2 -17.70 -26.16 23.42
CA ASN A 2 -16.45 -26.41 24.15
C ASN A 2 -15.69 -25.08 24.33
N ASN A 3 -14.85 -24.96 25.37
CA ASN A 3 -13.98 -23.79 25.60
C ASN A 3 -13.08 -23.49 24.39
N GLU A 4 -12.66 -24.52 23.67
CA GLU A 4 -11.91 -24.40 22.41
C GLU A 4 -12.73 -23.76 21.28
N GLU A 5 -14.02 -24.11 21.17
CA GLU A 5 -14.92 -23.51 20.17
C GLU A 5 -15.20 -22.04 20.48
N LYS A 6 -15.44 -21.70 21.76
CA LYS A 6 -15.59 -20.31 22.22
C LYS A 6 -14.34 -19.47 21.90
N LEU A 7 -13.15 -20.01 22.16
CA LEU A 7 -11.90 -19.34 21.84
C LEU A 7 -11.73 -19.11 20.33
N LEU A 8 -12.05 -20.12 19.53
CA LEU A 8 -11.94 -20.05 18.08
C LEU A 8 -12.90 -19.00 17.49
N GLU A 9 -14.12 -18.89 18.04
CA GLU A 9 -15.09 -17.85 17.68
C GLU A 9 -14.54 -16.44 18.01
N LEU A 10 -13.95 -16.26 19.19
CA LEU A 10 -13.32 -14.99 19.57
C LEU A 10 -12.15 -14.63 18.65
N GLU A 11 -11.27 -15.58 18.32
CA GLU A 11 -10.18 -15.37 17.36
C GLU A 11 -10.71 -14.95 15.98
N PHE A 12 -11.81 -15.57 15.53
CA PHE A 12 -12.46 -15.24 14.27
C PHE A 12 -13.06 -13.82 14.27
N GLN A 13 -13.78 -13.44 15.33
CA GLN A 13 -14.33 -12.09 15.47
C GLN A 13 -13.22 -11.03 15.48
N ASN A 14 -12.12 -11.27 16.20
CA ASN A 14 -10.96 -10.38 16.21
C ASN A 14 -10.31 -10.26 14.82
N ALA A 15 -10.18 -11.36 14.08
CA ALA A 15 -9.65 -11.35 12.72
C ALA A 15 -10.54 -10.51 11.77
N LEU A 16 -11.86 -10.61 11.90
CA LEU A 16 -12.80 -9.80 11.12
C LEU A 16 -12.68 -8.30 11.44
N LEU A 17 -12.61 -7.94 12.72
CA LEU A 17 -12.42 -6.56 13.16
C LEU A 17 -11.12 -5.99 12.60
N LEU A 18 -10.02 -6.74 12.69
CA LEU A 18 -8.71 -6.28 12.25
C LEU A 18 -8.60 -6.19 10.72
N ARG A 19 -9.29 -7.08 9.98
CA ARG A 19 -9.44 -6.95 8.52
C ARG A 19 -10.16 -5.66 8.14
N ASN A 20 -11.28 -5.35 8.79
CA ASN A 20 -12.03 -4.12 8.52
C ASN A 20 -11.20 -2.87 8.87
N PHE A 21 -10.51 -2.90 10.01
CA PHE A 21 -9.58 -1.84 10.41
C PHE A 21 -8.47 -1.61 9.37
N GLU A 22 -7.89 -2.68 8.80
CA GLU A 22 -6.84 -2.54 7.77
C GLU A 22 -7.40 -1.99 6.43
N ILE A 23 -8.67 -2.25 6.11
CA ILE A 23 -9.35 -1.62 4.98
C ILE A 23 -9.52 -0.12 5.22
N ASP A 24 -9.92 0.29 6.42
CA ASP A 24 -10.06 1.71 6.76
C ASP A 24 -8.71 2.43 6.72
N LEU A 25 -7.66 1.80 7.26
CA LEU A 25 -6.31 2.36 7.22
C LEU A 25 -5.79 2.49 5.79
N PHE A 26 -6.11 1.56 4.89
CA PHE A 26 -5.75 1.67 3.47
C PHE A 26 -6.29 2.97 2.87
N TRP A 27 -7.57 3.28 3.10
CA TRP A 27 -8.17 4.52 2.60
C TRP A 27 -7.58 5.76 3.25
N LYS A 28 -7.34 5.75 4.56
CA LYS A 28 -6.71 6.89 5.27
C LYS A 28 -5.31 7.21 4.74
N ARG A 29 -4.49 6.18 4.51
CA ARG A 29 -3.16 6.35 3.90
C ARG A 29 -3.29 6.89 2.47
N ALA A 30 -4.21 6.35 1.68
CA ALA A 30 -4.42 6.83 0.31
C ALA A 30 -4.82 8.30 0.26
N TRP A 31 -5.71 8.74 1.15
CA TRP A 31 -6.10 10.14 1.27
C TRP A 31 -4.95 11.05 1.69
N PHE A 32 -4.17 10.65 2.69
CA PHE A 32 -3.03 11.44 3.17
C PHE A 32 -2.02 11.73 2.05
N TYR A 33 -1.58 10.68 1.35
CA TYR A 33 -0.64 10.84 0.23
C TYR A 33 -1.28 11.53 -0.98
N GLY A 34 -2.55 11.28 -1.25
CA GLY A 34 -3.30 11.98 -2.31
C GLY A 34 -3.34 13.49 -2.06
N ALA A 35 -3.62 13.92 -0.82
CA ALA A 35 -3.63 15.33 -0.45
C ALA A 35 -2.25 15.98 -0.60
N LEU A 36 -1.19 15.29 -0.18
CA LEU A 36 0.19 15.76 -0.38
C LEU A 36 0.54 15.90 -1.87
N LEU A 37 0.13 14.94 -2.70
CA LEU A 37 0.33 15.00 -4.15
C LEU A 37 -0.41 16.19 -4.79
N ILE A 38 -1.63 16.47 -4.36
CA ILE A 38 -2.37 17.64 -4.86
C ILE A 38 -1.64 18.93 -4.46
N GLY A 39 -1.26 19.07 -3.18
CA GLY A 39 -0.58 20.26 -2.67
C GLY A 39 0.75 20.53 -3.37
N ILE A 40 1.59 19.49 -3.54
CA ILE A 40 2.88 19.63 -4.22
C ILE A 40 2.69 19.93 -5.72
N SER A 41 1.64 19.39 -6.36
CA SER A 41 1.33 19.67 -7.76
C SER A 41 0.96 21.13 -7.98
N VAL A 42 0.09 21.68 -7.13
CA VAL A 42 -0.29 23.11 -7.20
C VAL A 42 0.93 24.00 -6.99
N ALA A 43 1.74 23.71 -5.96
CA ALA A 43 2.97 24.46 -5.70
C ALA A 43 3.95 24.40 -6.89
N TYR A 44 4.10 23.22 -7.50
CA TYR A 44 4.93 23.02 -8.68
C TYR A 44 4.50 23.91 -9.86
N TYR A 45 3.21 23.89 -10.21
CA TYR A 45 2.70 24.65 -11.36
C TYR A 45 2.76 26.16 -11.14
N GLU A 46 2.47 26.65 -9.94
CA GLU A 46 2.58 28.08 -9.62
C GLU A 46 4.02 28.57 -9.63
N LEU A 47 4.94 27.77 -9.10
CA LEU A 47 6.37 28.12 -9.11
C LEU A 47 6.93 28.13 -10.54
N LYS A 48 6.57 27.14 -11.36
CA LYS A 48 7.05 27.03 -12.75
C LYS A 48 6.66 28.23 -13.64
N LYS A 49 5.57 28.94 -13.31
CA LYS A 49 5.15 30.16 -14.01
C LYS A 49 5.98 31.39 -13.66
N THR A 50 6.56 31.43 -12.45
CA THR A 50 7.00 32.67 -11.81
C THR A 50 8.51 32.79 -11.60
N THR A 51 9.27 31.69 -11.61
CA THR A 51 10.68 31.72 -11.18
C THR A 51 11.72 31.58 -12.30
N GLN A 52 12.73 32.46 -12.24
CA GLN A 52 14.07 32.28 -12.81
C GLN A 52 15.12 32.15 -11.70
N PRO A 53 14.92 31.21 -10.77
CA PRO A 53 15.76 30.01 -10.90
C PRO A 53 14.95 28.73 -10.93
N ILE A 54 15.34 27.79 -11.80
CA ILE A 54 14.66 26.51 -12.04
C ILE A 54 14.93 25.50 -10.91
N VAL A 55 15.93 25.74 -10.04
CA VAL A 55 16.31 24.83 -8.93
C VAL A 55 15.15 24.44 -8.00
N PRO A 56 14.33 25.37 -7.48
CA PRO A 56 13.26 24.98 -6.58
C PRO A 56 12.13 24.22 -7.31
N VAL A 57 11.98 24.41 -8.63
CA VAL A 57 11.09 23.59 -9.48
C VAL A 57 11.57 22.14 -9.54
N VAL A 58 12.88 21.91 -9.75
CA VAL A 58 13.48 20.57 -9.71
C VAL A 58 13.36 19.91 -8.33
N CYS A 59 13.53 20.68 -7.25
CA CYS A 59 13.33 20.16 -5.90
C CYS A 59 11.88 19.72 -5.67
N LEU A 60 10.90 20.52 -6.12
CA LEU A 60 9.47 20.18 -5.99
C LEU A 60 9.09 18.96 -6.83
N SER A 61 9.54 18.85 -8.08
CA SER A 61 9.25 17.68 -8.92
C SER A 61 9.92 16.41 -8.39
N PHE A 62 11.12 16.53 -7.78
CA PHE A 62 11.73 15.42 -7.06
C PHE A 62 10.91 14.97 -5.85
N ILE A 63 10.46 15.91 -5.01
CA ILE A 63 9.63 15.61 -3.84
C ILE A 63 8.31 14.96 -4.28
N ALA A 64 7.66 15.49 -5.32
CA ALA A 64 6.44 14.91 -5.88
C ALA A 64 6.67 13.47 -6.35
N THR A 65 7.80 13.19 -7.00
CA THR A 65 8.22 11.84 -7.39
C THR A 65 8.33 10.91 -6.18
N LEU A 66 8.99 11.35 -5.10
CA LEU A 66 9.14 10.54 -3.88
C LEU A 66 7.81 10.26 -3.21
N ILE A 67 6.91 11.25 -3.13
CA ILE A 67 5.57 11.09 -2.56
C ILE A 67 4.77 10.08 -3.40
N ALA A 68 4.79 10.20 -4.73
CA ALA A 68 4.08 9.30 -5.64
C ALA A 68 4.60 7.87 -5.55
N LEU A 69 5.93 7.69 -5.52
CA LEU A 69 6.56 6.38 -5.35
C LEU A 69 6.19 5.76 -4.00
N SER A 70 6.28 6.54 -2.92
CA SER A 70 5.91 6.09 -1.57
C SER A 70 4.46 5.65 -1.52
N GLN A 71 3.56 6.39 -2.18
CA GLN A 71 2.15 6.06 -2.27
C GLN A 71 1.90 4.72 -2.97
N SER A 72 2.62 4.42 -4.05
CA SER A 72 2.55 3.09 -4.69
C SER A 72 3.01 1.99 -3.74
N LEU A 73 4.17 2.15 -3.11
CA LEU A 73 4.74 1.14 -2.21
C LEU A 73 3.85 0.87 -0.99
N ILE A 74 3.31 1.93 -0.37
CA ILE A 74 2.43 1.82 0.79
C ILE A 74 1.09 1.17 0.41
N SER A 75 0.57 1.47 -0.77
CA SER A 75 -0.65 0.80 -1.28
C SER A 75 -0.43 -0.70 -1.40
N ARG A 76 0.73 -1.13 -1.94
CA ARG A 76 1.10 -2.55 -2.04
C ARG A 76 1.29 -3.19 -0.67
N GLY A 77 1.98 -2.51 0.25
CA GLY A 77 2.16 -2.97 1.63
C GLY A 77 0.83 -3.14 2.37
N SER A 78 -0.10 -2.22 2.16
CA SER A 78 -1.47 -2.31 2.72
C SER A 78 -2.19 -3.57 2.22
N LYS A 79 -2.10 -3.87 0.91
CA LYS A 79 -2.74 -5.06 0.36
C LYS A 79 -2.12 -6.35 0.86
N TYR A 80 -0.79 -6.39 1.04
CA TYR A 80 -0.13 -7.54 1.66
C TYR A 80 -0.73 -7.86 3.04
N TRP A 81 -0.93 -6.85 3.88
CA TRP A 81 -1.54 -7.04 5.20
C TRP A 81 -3.03 -7.42 5.12
N GLN A 82 -3.79 -6.82 4.19
CA GLN A 82 -5.18 -7.22 3.94
C GLN A 82 -5.30 -8.69 3.52
N GLU A 83 -4.50 -9.14 2.55
CA GLU A 83 -4.49 -10.54 2.10
C GLU A 83 -4.10 -11.51 3.22
N ARG A 84 -3.17 -11.10 4.09
CA ARG A 84 -2.81 -11.87 5.29
C ARG A 84 -3.99 -12.02 6.24
N TRP A 85 -4.73 -10.95 6.52
CA TRP A 85 -5.91 -11.01 7.39
C TRP A 85 -7.08 -11.74 6.74
N GLU A 86 -7.27 -11.61 5.42
CA GLU A 86 -8.22 -12.41 4.64
C GLU A 86 -7.91 -13.91 4.75
N TYR A 87 -6.63 -14.30 4.65
CA TYR A 87 -6.19 -15.68 4.81
C TYR A 87 -6.44 -16.21 6.23
N ILE A 88 -6.05 -15.46 7.26
CA ILE A 88 -6.28 -15.83 8.67
C ILE A 88 -7.79 -16.01 8.92
N THR A 89 -8.61 -15.05 8.46
CA THR A 89 -10.07 -15.10 8.61
C THR A 89 -10.65 -16.34 7.94
N LYS A 90 -10.24 -16.65 6.70
CA LYS A 90 -10.72 -17.82 5.95
C LYS A 90 -10.37 -19.15 6.65
N ASN A 91 -9.18 -19.24 7.23
CA ASN A 91 -8.75 -20.44 7.96
C ASN A 91 -9.59 -20.64 9.23
N ARG A 92 -9.88 -19.57 9.96
CA ARG A 92 -10.70 -19.61 11.18
C ARG A 92 -12.16 -19.93 10.88
N GLU A 93 -12.71 -19.34 9.83
CA GLU A 93 -14.04 -19.66 9.31
C GLU A 93 -14.17 -21.15 8.97
N SER A 94 -13.19 -21.70 8.24
CA SER A 94 -13.19 -23.12 7.86
C SER A 94 -13.14 -24.05 9.08
N ALA A 95 -12.40 -23.67 10.13
CA ALA A 95 -12.32 -24.42 11.38
C ALA A 95 -13.63 -24.39 12.17
N LEU A 96 -14.36 -23.28 12.13
CA LEU A 96 -15.70 -23.14 12.73
C LEU A 96 -16.81 -23.78 11.89
N LYS A 97 -16.50 -24.31 10.69
CA LYS A 97 -17.48 -24.80 9.70
C LYS A 97 -18.56 -23.75 9.36
N ILE A 98 -18.19 -22.48 9.45
CA ILE A 98 -19.03 -21.36 9.03
C ILE A 98 -18.79 -21.16 7.52
N GLU A 99 -19.82 -20.85 6.74
CA GLU A 99 -19.73 -20.70 5.28
C GLU A 99 -20.06 -19.27 4.80
N LEU A 100 -19.59 -18.25 5.51
CA LEU A 100 -19.85 -16.84 5.17
C LEU A 100 -19.11 -16.39 3.90
N THR A 101 -17.88 -16.84 3.69
CA THR A 101 -17.05 -16.57 2.50
C THR A 101 -16.94 -17.79 1.58
N LYS A 102 -17.16 -19.00 2.12
CA LYS A 102 -17.10 -20.25 1.36
C LYS A 102 -18.30 -20.47 0.43
N ASN A 103 -19.46 -19.86 0.72
CA ASN A 103 -20.63 -19.82 -0.16
C ASN A 103 -20.42 -19.10 -1.51
N ARG A 104 -19.17 -18.71 -1.84
CA ARG A 104 -18.80 -18.26 -3.18
C ARG A 104 -17.86 -19.21 -3.92
N GLN A 105 -17.53 -20.37 -3.36
CA GLN A 105 -17.16 -21.54 -4.15
C GLN A 105 -18.45 -22.28 -4.43
N PHE A 106 -19.17 -21.76 -5.43
CA PHE A 106 -20.34 -22.36 -6.03
C PHE A 106 -20.22 -23.88 -6.06
N GLU A 107 -21.06 -24.54 -5.26
CA GLU A 107 -21.01 -25.98 -5.06
C GLU A 107 -21.51 -26.73 -6.32
N LYS A 108 -22.10 -25.98 -7.27
CA LYS A 108 -22.59 -26.46 -8.57
C LYS A 108 -22.18 -25.48 -9.67
N GLU A 109 -21.69 -25.98 -10.81
CA GLU A 109 -21.40 -25.17 -12.00
C GLU A 109 -22.58 -24.26 -12.41
N HIS A 110 -23.82 -24.69 -12.14
CA HIS A 110 -25.03 -23.94 -12.46
C HIS A 110 -25.21 -22.65 -11.65
N GLU A 111 -24.78 -22.57 -10.39
CA GLU A 111 -24.93 -21.34 -9.60
C GLU A 111 -23.93 -20.24 -10.02
N GLN A 112 -22.75 -20.63 -10.54
CA GLN A 112 -21.81 -19.71 -11.20
C GLN A 112 -22.50 -19.04 -12.39
N TYR A 113 -23.22 -19.84 -13.16
CA TYR A 113 -23.94 -19.41 -14.34
C TYR A 113 -25.05 -18.41 -14.00
N TYR A 114 -25.87 -18.63 -12.96
CA TYR A 114 -26.97 -17.71 -12.62
C TYR A 114 -26.52 -16.35 -12.08
N ILE A 115 -25.49 -16.28 -11.24
CA ILE A 115 -24.96 -14.98 -10.77
C ILE A 115 -24.24 -14.27 -11.92
N HIS A 116 -23.49 -15.00 -12.76
CA HIS A 116 -22.89 -14.41 -13.95
C HIS A 116 -23.92 -13.93 -14.95
N ALA A 117 -24.99 -14.68 -15.19
CA ALA A 117 -26.10 -14.37 -16.08
C ALA A 117 -26.90 -13.16 -15.56
N ALA A 118 -27.20 -13.09 -14.26
CA ALA A 118 -27.88 -11.95 -13.65
C ALA A 118 -27.02 -10.66 -13.63
N ILE A 119 -25.69 -10.80 -13.53
CA ILE A 119 -24.74 -9.69 -13.69
C ILE A 119 -24.59 -9.28 -15.17
N LEU A 120 -24.70 -10.25 -16.09
CA LEU A 120 -24.66 -10.07 -17.55
C LEU A 120 -25.93 -9.41 -18.10
N GLU A 121 -27.11 -9.77 -17.57
CA GLU A 121 -28.41 -9.20 -17.96
C GLU A 121 -28.53 -7.71 -17.61
N LYS A 122 -27.79 -7.23 -16.61
CA LYS A 122 -27.92 -5.85 -16.10
C LYS A 122 -27.17 -4.78 -16.91
N GLY A 123 -26.50 -5.12 -18.01
CA GLY A 123 -25.87 -4.10 -18.85
C GLY A 123 -25.23 -4.63 -20.13
N GLU A 124 -25.83 -4.30 -21.27
CA GLU A 124 -25.39 -4.67 -22.61
C GLU A 124 -24.06 -3.99 -23.03
N ASN A 125 -23.64 -2.94 -22.32
CA ASN A 125 -22.42 -2.20 -22.64
C ASN A 125 -21.16 -2.82 -21.98
N ILE A 126 -20.23 -3.28 -22.83
CA ILE A 126 -18.90 -3.82 -22.45
C ILE A 126 -18.13 -2.87 -21.51
N LEU A 127 -18.30 -1.55 -21.68
CA LEU A 127 -17.61 -0.52 -20.89
C LEU A 127 -18.14 -0.37 -19.46
N THR A 128 -19.43 -0.60 -19.22
CA THR A 128 -20.07 -0.36 -17.91
C THR A 128 -20.34 -1.64 -17.13
N ARG A 129 -20.00 -2.80 -17.71
CA ARG A 129 -20.19 -4.10 -17.07
C ARG A 129 -19.27 -4.23 -15.84
N SER A 130 -19.75 -4.87 -14.78
CA SER A 130 -18.93 -5.17 -13.61
C SER A 130 -17.88 -6.24 -13.93
N HIS A 131 -16.62 -5.96 -13.61
CA HIS A 131 -15.49 -6.85 -13.85
C HIS A 131 -14.85 -7.33 -12.54
N ARG A 132 -14.20 -8.50 -12.57
CA ARG A 132 -13.51 -9.11 -11.41
C ARG A 132 -12.10 -8.52 -11.19
N PHE A 133 -11.96 -7.21 -11.29
CA PHE A 133 -10.69 -6.56 -10.98
C PHE A 133 -10.51 -6.42 -9.48
N SER A 134 -9.29 -6.67 -9.00
CA SER A 134 -8.92 -6.28 -7.64
C SER A 134 -8.84 -4.76 -7.58
N VAL A 135 -9.66 -4.15 -6.73
CA VAL A 135 -9.68 -2.69 -6.51
C VAL A 135 -8.28 -2.18 -6.17
N SER A 136 -7.55 -2.89 -5.30
CA SER A 136 -6.18 -2.54 -4.93
C SER A 136 -5.22 -2.59 -6.12
N LYS A 137 -5.35 -3.58 -7.03
CA LYS A 137 -4.48 -3.66 -8.22
C LYS A 137 -4.71 -2.49 -9.19
N LEU A 138 -5.97 -2.05 -9.33
CA LEU A 138 -6.28 -0.83 -10.09
C LEU A 138 -5.68 0.41 -9.43
N THR A 139 -5.75 0.51 -8.10
CA THR A 139 -5.09 1.58 -7.35
C THR A 139 -3.57 1.56 -7.57
N PHE A 140 -2.93 0.39 -7.60
CA PHE A 140 -1.49 0.30 -7.87
C PHE A 140 -1.15 0.83 -9.24
N LEU A 141 -1.90 0.43 -10.26
CA LEU A 141 -1.71 0.91 -11.63
C LEU A 141 -1.77 2.45 -11.69
N ILE A 142 -2.79 3.06 -11.06
CA ILE A 142 -2.94 4.51 -11.01
C ILE A 142 -1.75 5.16 -10.28
N CYS A 143 -1.36 4.62 -9.11
CA CYS A 143 -0.24 5.16 -8.35
C CYS A 143 1.10 5.02 -9.10
N ASP A 144 1.31 3.91 -9.81
CA ASP A 144 2.51 3.67 -10.62
C ASP A 144 2.57 4.65 -11.80
N LEU A 145 1.45 4.87 -12.49
CA LEU A 145 1.36 5.84 -13.58
C LEU A 145 1.68 7.26 -13.08
N ILE A 146 1.09 7.67 -11.96
CA ILE A 146 1.37 8.97 -11.33
C ILE A 146 2.86 9.09 -10.97
N SER A 147 3.43 8.03 -10.38
CA SER A 147 4.86 8.01 -10.03
C SER A 147 5.76 8.12 -11.26
N ILE A 148 5.43 7.43 -12.35
CA ILE A 148 6.18 7.51 -13.62
C ILE A 148 6.05 8.92 -14.20
N CYS A 149 4.86 9.51 -14.22
CA CYS A 149 4.66 10.88 -14.71
C CYS A 149 5.51 11.90 -13.96
N PHE A 150 5.48 11.89 -12.62
CA PHE A 150 6.31 12.82 -11.83
C PHE A 150 7.81 12.56 -12.01
N PHE A 151 8.22 11.29 -12.15
CA PHE A 151 9.60 10.96 -12.43
C PHE A 151 10.06 11.53 -13.78
N LEU A 152 9.23 11.42 -14.82
CA LEU A 152 9.51 12.02 -16.13
C LEU A 152 9.56 13.54 -16.06
N VAL A 153 8.64 14.17 -15.33
CA VAL A 153 8.66 15.63 -15.09
C VAL A 153 9.97 16.05 -14.42
N TRP A 154 10.40 15.33 -13.39
CA TRP A 154 11.66 15.59 -12.71
C TRP A 154 12.88 15.43 -13.64
N ILE A 155 12.89 14.42 -14.50
CA ILE A 155 13.94 14.25 -15.53
C ILE A 155 13.97 15.45 -16.47
N ILE A 156 12.81 15.89 -16.97
CA ILE A 156 12.70 17.03 -17.88
C ILE A 156 13.22 18.30 -17.19
N ASP A 157 12.75 18.59 -15.99
CA ASP A 157 13.20 19.77 -15.24
C ASP A 157 14.71 19.70 -14.95
N THR A 158 15.26 18.51 -14.69
CA THR A 158 16.70 18.30 -14.51
C THR A 158 17.49 18.61 -15.78
N PHE A 159 17.00 18.17 -16.95
CA PHE A 159 17.65 18.45 -18.23
C PHE A 159 17.56 19.93 -18.62
N GLU A 160 16.45 20.61 -18.30
CA GLU A 160 16.30 22.04 -18.54
C GLU A 160 17.33 22.88 -17.77
N ILE A 161 17.78 22.37 -16.63
CA ILE A 161 18.81 22.97 -15.78
C ILE A 161 20.23 22.73 -16.29
N LEU A 162 20.50 21.60 -16.96
CA LEU A 162 21.86 21.24 -17.40
C LEU A 162 22.29 22.16 -18.56
N PRO A 163 23.36 22.96 -18.39
CA PRO A 163 23.84 23.86 -19.44
C PRO A 163 24.60 23.05 -20.50
N ILE A 164 23.89 22.37 -21.40
CA ILE A 164 24.51 21.61 -22.50
C ILE A 164 25.18 22.56 -23.52
N ASN A 165 24.83 23.87 -23.52
CA ASN A 165 25.32 24.81 -24.53
C ASN A 165 25.48 26.27 -24.03
N LYS A 166 25.59 26.50 -22.72
CA LYS A 166 25.83 27.84 -22.12
C LYS A 166 27.09 27.83 -21.26
N GLN A 167 27.71 29.01 -21.05
CA GLN A 167 28.77 29.16 -20.04
C GLN A 167 28.29 28.60 -18.71
N VAL A 168 29.06 27.67 -18.17
CA VAL A 168 28.72 26.95 -16.93
C VAL A 168 28.77 27.94 -15.76
N ASP A 169 27.64 28.17 -15.11
CA ASP A 169 27.59 28.85 -13.82
C ASP A 169 27.94 27.84 -12.71
N TRP A 170 29.19 27.86 -12.28
CA TRP A 170 29.73 26.98 -11.24
C TRP A 170 29.02 27.12 -9.88
N SER A 171 28.48 28.30 -9.55
CA SER A 171 27.71 28.52 -8.31
C SER A 171 26.41 27.74 -8.33
N PHE A 172 25.76 27.72 -9.49
CA PHE A 172 24.49 27.02 -9.70
C PHE A 172 24.69 25.50 -9.82
N THR A 173 25.64 25.04 -10.63
CA THR A 173 25.97 23.62 -10.79
C THR A 173 26.43 22.98 -9.47
N GLY A 174 27.16 23.72 -8.63
CA GLY A 174 27.55 23.27 -7.30
C GLY A 174 26.36 22.99 -6.38
N LYS A 175 25.37 23.89 -6.32
CA LYS A 175 24.16 23.71 -5.48
C LYS A 175 23.35 22.47 -5.87
N ILE A 176 23.19 22.24 -7.17
CA ILE A 176 22.48 21.07 -7.71
C ILE A 176 23.23 19.78 -7.40
N SER A 177 24.56 19.79 -7.54
CA SER A 177 25.39 18.62 -7.23
C SER A 177 25.32 18.26 -5.74
N ILE A 178 25.38 19.25 -4.85
CA ILE A 178 25.20 19.06 -3.40
C ILE A 178 23.82 18.47 -3.10
N PHE A 179 22.76 18.99 -3.75
CA PHE A 179 21.41 18.46 -3.60
C PHE A 179 21.34 16.97 -3.99
N TYR A 180 21.81 16.58 -5.18
CA TYR A 180 21.82 15.17 -5.59
C TYR A 180 22.67 14.27 -4.70
N ILE A 181 23.85 14.74 -4.27
CA ILE A 181 24.73 13.97 -3.37
C ILE A 181 24.05 13.76 -2.02
N SER A 182 23.39 14.78 -1.47
CA SER A 182 22.66 14.69 -0.19
C SER A 182 21.52 13.66 -0.28
N ILE A 183 20.77 13.67 -1.39
CA ILE A 183 19.70 12.71 -1.67
C ILE A 183 20.26 11.30 -1.78
N PHE A 184 21.29 11.10 -2.61
CA PHE A 184 21.86 9.78 -2.86
C PHE A 184 22.43 9.18 -1.57
N THR A 185 23.11 10.00 -0.77
CA THR A 185 23.60 9.62 0.55
C THR A 185 22.45 9.21 1.47
N TYR A 186 21.37 10.00 1.53
CA TYR A 186 20.19 9.66 2.31
C TYR A 186 19.55 8.35 1.84
N LEU A 187 19.39 8.15 0.53
CA LEU A 187 18.82 6.92 -0.04
C LEU A 187 19.68 5.69 0.29
N ILE A 188 21.01 5.80 0.23
CA ILE A 188 21.92 4.71 0.66
C ILE A 188 21.74 4.40 2.14
N LEU A 189 21.72 5.43 3.00
CA LEU A 189 21.54 5.26 4.44
C LEU A 189 20.19 4.61 4.75
N PHE A 190 19.12 5.07 4.10
CA PHE A 190 17.79 4.53 4.23
C PHE A 190 17.72 3.07 3.73
N TRP A 191 18.33 2.74 2.58
CA TRP A 191 18.33 1.36 2.09
C TRP A 191 19.10 0.39 3.00
N ARG A 192 20.21 0.86 3.60
CA ARG A 192 21.03 0.04 4.51
C ARG A 192 20.40 -0.12 5.89
N LYS A 193 19.78 0.94 6.44
CA LYS A 193 19.28 0.97 7.83
C LYS A 193 17.76 0.87 7.95
N GLY A 194 17.01 1.10 6.87
CA GLY A 194 15.54 1.09 6.84
C GLY A 194 14.93 -0.31 6.71
N LYS A 195 15.74 -1.36 6.64
CA LYS A 195 15.24 -2.74 6.73
C LYS A 195 14.73 -2.98 8.16
N VAL A 196 13.44 -3.27 8.30
CA VAL A 196 12.77 -3.60 9.58
C VAL A 196 13.16 -5.00 10.11
N VAL A 197 14.36 -5.47 9.80
CA VAL A 197 14.98 -6.73 10.27
C VAL A 197 14.44 -8.00 9.59
N GLY A 198 15.34 -8.68 8.87
CA GLY A 198 15.36 -10.14 8.77
C GLY A 198 16.32 -10.69 9.82
N LYS A 199 15.78 -11.23 10.92
CA LYS A 199 16.53 -12.05 11.89
C LYS A 199 15.66 -13.26 12.23
N GLU A 200 15.68 -14.24 11.35
CA GLU A 200 15.09 -15.57 11.57
C GLU A 200 15.58 -16.22 12.87
N THR A 201 16.75 -15.82 13.37
CA THR A 201 17.35 -16.31 14.63
C THR A 201 16.70 -15.79 15.93
N LEU A 202 15.96 -14.68 15.91
CA LEU A 202 15.17 -14.23 17.07
C LEU A 202 13.75 -14.85 17.14
N SER A 203 13.30 -15.43 16.02
CA SER A 203 11.95 -15.98 15.86
C SER A 203 11.73 -17.26 16.68
N ARG A 204 12.75 -18.14 16.76
CA ARG A 204 12.61 -19.45 17.41
C ARG A 204 12.48 -19.37 18.94
N LYS A 205 13.10 -18.37 19.58
CA LYS A 205 12.98 -18.14 21.04
C LYS A 205 11.71 -17.37 21.40
N LYS A 206 11.30 -16.41 20.55
CA LYS A 206 10.01 -15.71 20.67
C LYS A 206 8.80 -16.63 20.44
N ASN A 207 8.90 -17.64 19.57
CA ASN A 207 7.80 -18.58 19.34
C ASN A 207 7.50 -19.44 20.58
N LEU A 208 8.52 -19.90 21.32
CA LEU A 208 8.34 -20.63 22.58
C LEU A 208 7.70 -19.78 23.68
N ASP A 209 8.14 -18.52 23.83
CA ASP A 209 7.52 -17.59 24.77
C ASP A 209 6.11 -17.17 24.32
N TYR A 210 5.87 -17.07 23.02
CA TYR A 210 4.55 -16.76 22.45
C TYR A 210 3.55 -17.90 22.64
N GLU A 211 3.96 -19.16 22.46
CA GLU A 211 3.10 -20.31 22.75
C GLU A 211 2.73 -20.37 24.22
N ARG A 212 3.69 -20.16 25.13
CA ARG A 212 3.42 -20.10 26.57
C ARG A 212 2.49 -18.93 26.95
N LEU A 213 2.74 -17.73 26.44
CA LEU A 213 1.86 -16.57 26.66
C LEU A 213 0.46 -16.76 26.05
N ARG A 214 0.38 -17.47 24.91
CA ARG A 214 -0.90 -17.82 24.28
C ARG A 214 -1.66 -18.81 25.16
N GLU A 215 -1.00 -19.82 25.70
CA GLU A 215 -1.59 -20.77 26.64
C GLU A 215 -2.09 -20.06 27.90
N ASP A 216 -1.29 -19.17 28.50
CA ASP A 216 -1.69 -18.39 29.67
C ASP A 216 -2.87 -17.43 29.37
N TYR A 217 -2.85 -16.77 28.21
CA TYR A 217 -3.95 -15.92 27.77
C TYR A 217 -5.24 -16.73 27.54
N ILE A 218 -5.13 -17.90 26.90
CA ILE A 218 -6.25 -18.81 26.70
C ILE A 218 -6.80 -19.28 28.05
N ALA A 219 -5.94 -19.70 28.97
CA ALA A 219 -6.34 -20.16 30.30
C ALA A 219 -7.12 -19.06 31.06
N ASN A 220 -6.62 -17.83 31.06
CA ASN A 220 -7.31 -16.70 31.69
C ASN A 220 -8.63 -16.35 30.99
N LYS A 221 -8.64 -16.26 29.66
CA LYS A 221 -9.85 -15.91 28.89
C LYS A 221 -10.94 -16.98 28.99
N VAL A 222 -10.56 -18.25 29.05
CA VAL A 222 -11.47 -19.37 29.24
C VAL A 222 -12.08 -19.36 30.64
N SER A 223 -11.33 -18.91 31.66
CA SER A 223 -11.86 -18.78 33.03
C SER A 223 -12.89 -17.64 33.19
N GLU A 224 -12.89 -16.67 32.29
CA GLU A 224 -13.84 -15.55 32.25
C GLU A 224 -15.13 -15.86 31.47
N LEU A 225 -15.20 -17.00 30.76
CA LEU A 225 -16.26 -17.39 29.80
C LEU A 225 -17.17 -18.51 30.32
#